data_AF-A0A2H3NKW0-F1
#
_entry.id   AF-A0A2H3NKW0-F1
#
_cell.length_a   1.000
_cell.length_b   1.000
_cell.length_c   1.000
_cell.angle_alpha   90.00
_cell.angle_beta   90.00
_cell.angle_gamma   90.00
#
_symmetry.space_group_name_H-M   'P 1'
#
loop_
_entity.id
_entity.type
_entity.pdbx_description
1 polymer ?
#
loop_
_entity_poly.entity_id
_entity_poly.type
_entity_poly.pdbx_seq_one_letter_code
_entity_poly.pdbx_strand_id
1 'polypeptide(L)'
;MIEALDVGEALLFSAACAHDDSCRVVTGDKRCVQALHQSADPVARTLAGQILCLEQIVRSFASSGLYEQVRQSVVRSPDVDTTINTIVFSRGLSTPKPTAIEALDSYIRKLRQQTGTLLAPGV
;
A
#
# COMPACT_ATOMS: atom_id res chain seq x y z
N MET A 1 -20.93 11.50 -1.36
CA MET A 1 -20.51 10.08 -1.46
C MET A 1 -19.23 10.07 -2.26
N ILE A 2 -18.18 9.42 -1.75
CA ILE A 2 -16.89 9.30 -2.46
C ILE A 2 -17.02 8.06 -3.37
N GLU A 3 -17.09 8.25 -4.69
CA GLU A 3 -17.49 7.19 -5.64
C GLU A 3 -16.65 5.91 -5.58
N ALA A 4 -15.37 5.99 -5.21
CA ALA A 4 -14.48 4.84 -5.10
C ALA A 4 -14.34 4.29 -3.67
N LEU A 5 -15.17 4.76 -2.73
CA LEU A 5 -15.21 4.26 -1.36
C LEU A 5 -16.42 3.34 -1.19
N ASP A 6 -16.18 2.03 -1.16
CA ASP A 6 -17.24 1.08 -0.83
C ASP A 6 -17.59 1.11 0.66
N VAL A 7 -18.67 0.42 1.03
CA VAL A 7 -19.16 0.39 2.42
C VAL A 7 -18.14 -0.24 3.38
N GLY A 8 -17.34 -1.22 2.91
CA GLY A 8 -16.33 -1.88 3.71
C GLY A 8 -15.15 -0.96 4.02
N GLU A 9 -14.61 -0.30 3.01
CA GLU A 9 -13.52 0.68 3.17
C GLU A 9 -13.96 1.89 3.98
N ALA A 10 -15.20 2.38 3.77
CA ALA A 10 -15.78 3.43 4.60
C ALA A 10 -15.86 3.02 6.08
N LEU A 11 -16.25 1.77 6.36
CA LEU A 11 -16.32 1.24 7.72
C LEU A 11 -14.92 1.10 8.34
N LEU A 12 -13.92 0.62 7.57
CA LEU A 12 -12.53 0.52 8.04
C LEU A 12 -11.94 1.89 8.37
N PHE A 13 -12.15 2.89 7.51
CA PHE A 13 -11.71 4.26 7.74
C PHE A 13 -12.42 4.90 8.94
N SER A 14 -13.74 4.69 9.06
CA SER A 14 -14.49 5.17 10.21
C SER A 14 -14.05 4.50 11.52
N ALA A 15 -13.74 3.21 11.50
CA ALA A 15 -13.25 2.48 12.66
C ALA A 15 -11.88 3.03 13.08
N ALA A 16 -10.95 3.23 12.14
CA ALA A 16 -9.65 3.80 12.44
C ALA A 16 -9.76 5.22 13.03
N CYS A 17 -10.64 6.07 12.49
CA CYS A 17 -10.92 7.40 13.05
C CYS A 17 -11.49 7.37 14.48
N ALA A 18 -12.17 6.30 14.87
CA ALA A 18 -12.77 6.16 16.21
C ALA A 18 -11.77 5.64 17.26
N HIS A 19 -10.62 5.13 16.81
CA HIS A 19 -9.53 4.70 17.67
C HIS A 19 -8.41 5.76 17.70
N ASP A 20 -7.44 5.59 18.60
CA ASP A 20 -6.29 6.49 18.68
C ASP A 20 -5.29 6.26 17.53
N ASP A 21 -4.24 7.08 17.49
CA ASP A 21 -3.19 7.05 16.46
C ASP A 21 -2.39 5.72 16.39
N SER A 22 -2.68 4.76 17.29
CA SER A 22 -2.10 3.42 17.22
C SER A 22 -2.81 2.52 16.19
N CYS A 23 -4.03 2.86 15.77
CA CYS A 23 -4.78 2.10 14.78
C CYS A 23 -4.32 2.46 13.36
N ARG A 24 -3.94 1.43 12.58
CA ARG A 24 -3.57 1.60 11.17
C ARG A 24 -4.51 0.82 10.28
N VAL A 25 -4.89 1.44 9.15
CA VAL A 25 -5.65 0.75 8.11
C VAL A 25 -4.67 0.11 7.14
N VAL A 26 -4.83 -1.19 6.89
CA VAL A 26 -4.08 -1.90 5.86
C VAL A 26 -5.02 -2.18 4.70
N THR A 27 -4.69 -1.70 3.50
CA THR A 27 -5.51 -1.95 2.30
C THR A 27 -4.65 -2.18 1.06
N GLY A 28 -5.13 -3.02 0.15
CA GLY A 28 -4.57 -3.18 -1.20
C GLY A 28 -5.22 -2.24 -2.23
N ASP A 29 -6.41 -1.70 -1.93
CA ASP A 29 -7.14 -0.83 -2.85
C ASP A 29 -6.61 0.60 -2.76
N LYS A 30 -5.75 0.95 -3.71
CA LYS A 30 -5.19 2.30 -3.82
C LYS A 30 -6.22 3.34 -4.24
N ARG A 31 -7.32 2.91 -4.89
CA ARG A 31 -8.33 3.82 -5.44
C ARG A 31 -9.16 4.45 -4.33
N CYS A 32 -9.49 3.70 -3.27
CA CYS A 32 -10.22 4.25 -2.13
C CYS A 32 -9.38 5.30 -1.38
N VAL A 33 -8.07 5.06 -1.23
CA VAL A 33 -7.14 6.01 -0.58
C VAL A 33 -6.97 7.28 -1.42
N GLN A 34 -6.82 7.14 -2.74
CA GLN A 34 -6.75 8.30 -3.65
C GLN A 34 -8.05 9.11 -3.64
N ALA A 35 -9.19 8.44 -3.68
CA ALA A 35 -10.49 9.10 -3.67
C ALA A 35 -10.75 9.81 -2.33
N LEU A 36 -10.36 9.21 -1.20
CA LEU A 36 -10.40 9.87 0.10
C LEU A 36 -9.55 11.15 0.10
N HIS A 37 -8.32 11.08 -0.40
CA HIS A 37 -7.46 12.26 -0.52
C HIS A 37 -8.10 13.37 -1.37
N GLN A 38 -8.66 13.01 -2.53
CA GLN A 38 -9.26 13.95 -3.48
C GLN A 38 -10.59 14.54 -3.00
N SER A 39 -11.33 13.82 -2.15
CA SER A 39 -12.61 14.27 -1.62
C SER A 39 -12.52 15.50 -0.70
N ALA A 40 -11.32 15.80 -0.19
CA ALA A 40 -11.08 16.80 0.86
C ALA A 40 -11.93 16.58 2.13
N ASP A 41 -12.43 15.35 2.35
CA ASP A 41 -13.19 14.98 3.54
C ASP A 41 -12.32 15.15 4.81
N PRO A 42 -12.86 15.70 5.91
CA PRO A 42 -12.13 15.80 7.19
C PRO A 42 -11.51 14.48 7.66
N VAL A 43 -12.11 13.33 7.34
CA VAL A 43 -11.57 12.00 7.62
C VAL A 43 -10.15 11.84 7.06
N ALA A 44 -9.84 12.44 5.92
CA ALA A 44 -8.51 12.37 5.33
C ALA A 44 -7.43 13.05 6.20
N ARG A 45 -7.81 14.07 6.99
CA ARG A 45 -6.89 14.71 7.95
C ARG A 45 -6.70 13.86 9.19
N THR A 46 -7.78 13.25 9.69
CA THR A 46 -7.72 12.34 10.84
C THR A 46 -6.84 11.12 10.53
N LEU A 47 -6.95 10.55 9.33
CA LEU A 47 -6.18 9.38 8.90
C LEU A 47 -4.77 9.70 8.38
N ALA A 48 -4.28 10.93 8.58
CA ALA A 48 -2.95 11.31 8.10
C ALA A 48 -1.86 10.41 8.73
N GLY A 49 -1.08 9.74 7.90
CA GLY A 49 -0.02 8.84 8.33
C GLY A 49 -0.49 7.48 8.88
N GLN A 50 -1.77 7.14 8.74
CA GLN A 50 -2.35 5.94 9.34
C GLN A 50 -2.64 4.82 8.33
N ILE A 51 -2.54 5.06 7.02
CA ILE A 51 -2.83 4.06 5.99
C ILE A 51 -1.54 3.37 5.52
N LEU A 52 -1.54 2.04 5.54
CA LEU A 52 -0.49 1.19 4.99
C LEU A 52 -1.01 0.47 3.75
N CYS A 53 -0.38 0.71 2.60
CA CYS A 53 -0.66 -0.06 1.40
C CYS A 53 0.14 -1.37 1.35
N LEU A 54 -0.38 -2.36 0.61
CA LEU A 54 0.29 -3.65 0.39
C LEU A 54 1.75 -3.47 -0.08
N GLU A 55 2.02 -2.50 -0.94
CA GLU A 55 3.37 -2.24 -1.46
C GLU A 55 4.33 -1.79 -0.36
N GLN A 56 3.89 -1.02 0.62
CA GLN A 56 4.71 -0.67 1.78
C GLN A 56 5.04 -1.92 2.61
N ILE A 57 4.06 -2.79 2.82
CA ILE A 57 4.27 -4.04 3.55
C ILE A 57 5.28 -4.94 2.82
N VAL A 58 5.08 -5.14 1.51
CA VAL A 58 5.97 -5.94 0.67
C VAL A 58 7.38 -5.35 0.66
N ARG A 59 7.51 -4.02 0.57
CA ARG A 59 8.80 -3.33 0.67
C ARG A 59 9.46 -3.59 2.02
N SER A 60 8.75 -3.39 3.13
CA SER A 60 9.28 -3.63 4.48
C SER A 60 9.87 -5.04 4.60
N PHE A 61 9.12 -6.05 4.15
CA PHE A 61 9.61 -7.43 4.16
C PHE A 61 10.77 -7.66 3.19
N ALA A 62 10.72 -7.11 1.98
CA ALA A 62 11.79 -7.24 1.00
C ALA A 62 13.11 -6.59 1.47
N SER A 63 13.04 -5.47 2.18
CA SER A 63 14.22 -4.79 2.75
C SER A 63 14.83 -5.56 3.90
N SER A 64 14.00 -6.30 4.64
CA SER A 64 14.45 -7.19 5.72
C SER A 64 15.18 -8.45 5.20
N GLY A 65 15.46 -9.40 6.10
CA GLY A 65 15.99 -10.73 5.76
C GLY A 65 15.01 -11.63 5.00
N LEU A 66 13.78 -11.19 4.76
CA LEU A 66 12.68 -12.01 4.19
C LEU A 66 12.56 -11.92 2.66
N TYR A 67 13.51 -11.28 1.96
CA TYR A 67 13.42 -11.04 0.52
C TYR A 67 13.09 -12.29 -0.29
N GLU A 68 13.81 -13.39 -0.03
CA GLU A 68 13.64 -14.64 -0.75
C GLU A 68 12.25 -15.25 -0.56
N GLN A 69 11.71 -15.17 0.65
CA GLN A 69 10.37 -15.67 0.96
C GLN A 69 9.28 -14.82 0.29
N VAL A 70 9.41 -13.49 0.34
CA VAL A 70 8.49 -12.57 -0.36
C VAL A 70 8.50 -12.85 -1.86
N ARG A 71 9.69 -12.90 -2.46
CA ARG A 71 9.87 -13.17 -3.90
C ARG A 71 9.24 -14.51 -4.30
N GLN A 72 9.50 -15.57 -3.54
CA GLN A 72 8.91 -16.89 -3.83
C GLN A 72 7.39 -16.88 -3.69
N SER A 73 6.84 -16.27 -2.65
CA SER A 73 5.39 -16.21 -2.42
C SER A 73 4.66 -15.47 -3.53
N VAL A 74 5.18 -14.30 -3.96
CA VAL A 74 4.56 -13.51 -5.03
C VAL A 74 4.67 -14.23 -6.38
N VAL A 75 5.85 -14.73 -6.74
CA VAL A 75 6.06 -15.37 -8.05
C VAL A 75 5.27 -16.68 -8.20
N ARG A 76 4.99 -17.39 -7.10
CA ARG A 76 4.13 -18.60 -7.12
C ARG A 76 2.64 -18.28 -7.24
N SER A 77 2.23 -17.06 -6.98
CA SER A 77 0.83 -16.63 -6.99
C SER A 77 0.64 -15.37 -7.83
N PRO A 78 1.00 -15.41 -9.14
CA PRO A 78 1.08 -14.22 -9.99
C PRO A 78 -0.28 -13.50 -10.18
N ASP A 79 -1.37 -14.22 -9.98
CA ASP A 79 -2.75 -13.72 -10.16
C ASP A 79 -3.30 -12.98 -8.94
N VAL A 80 -2.61 -13.04 -7.79
CA VAL A 80 -3.07 -12.39 -6.54
C VAL A 80 -2.88 -10.87 -6.60
N ASP A 81 -1.70 -10.42 -7.04
CA ASP A 81 -1.43 -9.02 -7.33
C ASP A 81 -0.57 -8.93 -8.58
N THR A 82 -1.24 -8.77 -9.72
CA THR A 82 -0.59 -8.71 -11.02
C THR A 82 0.36 -7.52 -11.11
N THR A 83 0.09 -6.42 -10.40
CA THR A 83 0.93 -5.22 -10.45
C THR A 83 2.27 -5.48 -9.77
N ILE A 84 2.26 -6.02 -8.55
CA ILE A 84 3.48 -6.36 -7.83
C ILE A 84 4.25 -7.44 -8.60
N ASN A 85 3.56 -8.48 -9.09
CA ASN A 85 4.23 -9.52 -9.86
C ASN A 85 4.92 -8.97 -11.13
N THR A 86 4.21 -8.19 -11.94
CA THR A 86 4.72 -7.71 -13.24
C THR A 86 5.72 -6.56 -13.12
N ILE A 87 5.59 -5.69 -12.11
CA ILE A 87 6.46 -4.51 -11.95
C ILE A 87 7.65 -4.82 -11.04
N VAL A 88 7.40 -5.45 -9.89
CA VAL A 88 8.43 -5.66 -8.85
C VAL A 88 9.23 -6.93 -9.12
N PHE A 89 8.56 -8.01 -9.52
CA PHE A 89 9.17 -9.31 -9.78
C PHE A 89 9.12 -9.69 -11.27
N SER A 90 9.34 -8.71 -12.15
CA SER A 90 9.29 -8.87 -13.61
C SER A 90 10.18 -9.98 -14.18
N ARG A 91 11.23 -10.38 -13.45
CA ARG A 91 12.13 -11.49 -13.81
C ARG A 91 11.83 -12.77 -13.03
N GLY A 92 10.65 -12.85 -12.41
CA GLY A 92 10.22 -13.95 -11.57
C GLY A 92 11.24 -14.26 -10.49
N LEU A 93 11.64 -15.54 -10.42
CA LEU A 93 12.63 -16.00 -9.44
C LEU A 93 14.07 -15.52 -9.71
N SER A 94 14.33 -14.85 -10.82
CA SER A 94 15.64 -14.25 -11.14
C SER A 94 15.69 -12.75 -10.87
N THR A 95 14.66 -12.18 -10.24
CA THR A 95 14.63 -10.76 -9.87
C THR A 95 15.67 -10.49 -8.77
N PRO A 96 16.63 -9.57 -8.97
CA PRO A 96 17.57 -9.18 -7.91
C PRO A 96 16.91 -8.31 -6.83
N LYS A 97 17.32 -8.47 -5.57
CA LYS A 97 16.83 -7.66 -4.44
C LYS A 97 16.88 -6.16 -4.71
N PRO A 98 18.01 -5.56 -5.15
CA PRO A 98 18.08 -4.12 -5.39
C PRO A 98 17.05 -3.64 -6.42
N THR A 99 16.84 -4.40 -7.50
CA THR A 99 15.86 -4.07 -8.55
C THR A 99 14.43 -4.08 -8.02
N ALA A 100 14.07 -5.10 -7.23
CA ALA A 100 12.74 -5.18 -6.63
C ALA A 100 12.49 -4.02 -5.64
N ILE A 101 13.50 -3.68 -4.82
CA ILE A 101 13.43 -2.56 -3.88
C ILE A 101 13.25 -1.23 -4.62
N GLU A 102 14.03 -0.99 -5.67
CA GLU A 102 13.91 0.22 -6.48
C GLU A 102 12.52 0.35 -7.12
N ALA A 103 11.97 -0.75 -7.65
CA ALA A 103 10.64 -0.78 -8.23
C ALA A 103 9.56 -0.44 -7.19
N LEU A 104 9.62 -1.05 -6.00
CA LEU A 104 8.71 -0.76 -4.89
C LEU A 104 8.83 0.69 -4.42
N ASP A 105 10.05 1.21 -4.25
CA ASP A 105 10.28 2.59 -3.83
C ASP A 105 9.74 3.59 -4.86
N SER A 106 9.92 3.30 -6.15
CA SER A 106 9.33 4.10 -7.23
C SER A 106 7.81 4.11 -7.17
N TYR A 107 7.20 2.94 -6.96
CA TYR A 107 5.75 2.82 -6.88
C TYR A 107 5.18 3.52 -5.64
N ILE A 108 5.80 3.34 -4.47
CA ILE A 108 5.41 4.01 -3.22
C ILE A 108 5.55 5.54 -3.36
N ARG A 109 6.61 6.05 -4.00
CA ARG A 109 6.73 7.49 -4.27
C ARG A 109 5.57 8.02 -5.11
N LYS A 110 5.19 7.29 -6.16
CA LYS A 110 4.01 7.65 -6.98
C LYS A 110 2.73 7.62 -6.16
N LEU A 111 2.53 6.61 -5.32
CA LEU A 111 1.36 6.55 -4.44
C LEU A 111 1.30 7.73 -3.48
N ARG A 112 2.41 8.08 -2.82
CA ARG A 112 2.48 9.26 -1.93
C ARG A 112 2.08 10.55 -2.64
N GLN A 113 2.48 10.73 -3.91
CA GLN A 113 2.05 11.89 -4.71
C GLN A 113 0.54 11.92 -4.96
N GLN A 114 -0.11 10.76 -5.04
CA GLN A 114 -1.53 10.63 -5.37
C GLN A 114 -2.44 10.60 -4.13
N THR A 115 -1.89 10.35 -2.94
CA THR A 115 -2.65 10.16 -1.68
C THR A 115 -2.33 11.20 -0.61
N GLY A 116 -1.43 12.14 -0.90
CA GLY A 116 -1.01 13.18 0.05
C GLY A 116 -0.44 12.61 1.34
N THR A 117 -0.96 13.06 2.48
CA THR A 117 -0.47 12.71 3.82
C THR A 117 -1.02 11.41 4.38
N LEU A 118 -1.88 10.68 3.66
CA LEU A 118 -2.58 9.50 4.18
C LEU A 118 -1.65 8.32 4.49
N LEU A 119 -0.61 8.12 3.69
CA LEU A 119 0.26 6.94 3.83
C LEU A 119 1.20 7.07 5.02
N ALA A 120 1.34 5.97 5.78
CA ALA A 120 2.23 5.88 6.92
C ALA A 120 3.69 6.23 6.53
N PRO A 121 4.43 6.94 7.40
CA PRO A 121 5.84 7.25 7.18
C PRO A 121 6.74 6.03 7.40
N GLY A 122 8.01 6.13 7.00
CA GLY A 122 9.05 5.15 7.38
C GLY A 122 9.05 3.85 6.60
N VAL A 123 8.36 3.81 5.45
CA VAL A 123 8.41 2.71 4.47
C VAL A 123 8.62 3.26 3.08
#